data_AF-A0A2G5R2T9-F1
#
_entry.id   AF-A0A2G5R2T9-F1
#
_cell.length_a   1.000
_cell.length_b   1.000
_cell.length_c   1.000
_cell.angle_alpha   90.00
_cell.angle_beta   90.00
_cell.angle_gamma   90.00
#
_symmetry.space_group_name_H-M   'P 1'
#
loop_
_entity.id
_entity.type
_entity.pdbx_description
1 polymer ?
#
loop_
_entity_poly.entity_id
_entity_poly.type
_entity_poly.pdbx_seq_one_letter_code
_entity_poly.pdbx_strand_id
1 'polypeptide(L)'
;MEAEVLSGDGDRRADVLVWRPPGQLRIALEVQHTPLNFEQIDRRTRAYMSAGVPVVWLGLIKPEVLAGAEPLAGGLKITRYSVRPWEKWAHAYGMGELWFIDPVGGQFWRGVLHKHMIEVPSSSWYSSGGEEQSAGGYTRSSKRWRNLHVEGPYPPSAIGLKTFTRNTFSSRDFTVPGGRAAGFMVRAPKP
;
A
#
# COMPACT_ATOMS: atom_id res chain seq x y z
N MET A 1 -22.22 -2.42 -13.70
CA MET A 1 -21.93 -3.26 -14.86
C MET A 1 -20.43 -3.40 -14.89
N GLU A 2 -19.92 -4.57 -14.50
CA GLU A 2 -18.52 -4.91 -14.63
C GLU A 2 -18.30 -5.38 -16.07
N ALA A 3 -17.27 -4.87 -16.73
CA ALA A 3 -16.87 -5.33 -18.04
C ALA A 3 -15.41 -5.78 -17.93
N GLU A 4 -15.17 -7.06 -18.21
CA GLU A 4 -13.84 -7.57 -18.48
C GLU A 4 -13.39 -6.98 -19.83
N VAL A 5 -12.37 -6.12 -19.82
CA VAL A 5 -11.87 -5.50 -21.05
C VAL A 5 -10.76 -6.36 -21.62
N LEU A 6 -11.12 -7.21 -22.58
CA LEU A 6 -10.17 -7.74 -23.57
C LEU A 6 -9.84 -6.60 -24.55
N SER A 7 -8.70 -5.93 -24.37
CA SER A 7 -8.27 -4.88 -25.29
C SER A 7 -7.68 -5.47 -26.57
N GLY A 8 -8.37 -5.23 -27.70
CA GLY A 8 -7.70 -5.02 -28.99
C GLY A 8 -6.90 -3.71 -28.94
N ASP A 9 -5.77 -3.72 -29.64
CA ASP A 9 -4.74 -2.68 -29.74
C ASP A 9 -3.87 -2.44 -28.49
N GLY A 10 -2.90 -3.34 -28.32
CA GLY A 10 -1.51 -2.97 -28.05
C GLY A 10 -1.20 -2.31 -26.72
N ASP A 11 -1.02 -3.14 -25.68
CA ASP A 11 -0.17 -2.88 -24.51
C ASP A 11 -0.70 -1.96 -23.38
N ARG A 12 -2.01 -1.95 -23.11
CA ARG A 12 -2.55 -1.29 -21.90
C ARG A 12 -3.69 -2.09 -21.28
N ARG A 13 -3.39 -2.91 -20.27
CA ARG A 13 -4.40 -3.64 -19.48
C ARG A 13 -4.38 -3.14 -18.04
N ALA A 14 -5.47 -2.50 -17.63
CA ALA A 14 -5.82 -2.42 -16.22
C ALA A 14 -6.44 -3.76 -15.82
N ASP A 15 -6.19 -4.24 -14.60
CA ASP A 15 -6.83 -5.47 -14.11
C ASP A 15 -8.37 -5.33 -14.07
N VAL A 16 -8.88 -4.16 -13.66
CA VAL A 16 -10.30 -3.81 -13.78
C VAL A 16 -10.46 -2.33 -14.13
N LEU A 17 -11.29 -2.00 -15.12
CA LEU A 17 -11.71 -0.64 -15.40
C LEU A 17 -13.15 -0.44 -14.90
N VAL A 18 -13.34 0.45 -13.92
CA VAL A 18 -14.67 0.82 -13.44
C VAL A 18 -15.13 2.07 -14.14
N TRP A 19 -16.26 1.98 -14.84
CA TRP A 19 -16.96 3.12 -15.40
C TRP A 19 -18.34 3.29 -14.76
N ARG A 20 -18.84 4.52 -14.75
CA ARG A 20 -20.27 4.81 -14.61
C ARG A 20 -20.82 5.29 -15.98
N PRO A 21 -22.14 5.24 -16.23
CA PRO A 21 -22.76 5.55 -17.53
C PRO A 21 -22.36 6.90 -18.13
N PRO A 22 -22.68 7.16 -19.42
CA PRO A 22 -21.98 8.13 -20.26
C PRO A 22 -21.80 9.51 -19.62
N GLY A 23 -20.56 10.02 -19.66
CA GLY A 23 -20.19 11.33 -19.11
C GLY A 23 -19.55 11.30 -17.72
N GLN A 24 -19.42 10.13 -17.08
CA GLN A 24 -18.77 10.00 -15.76
C GLN A 24 -17.33 9.45 -15.84
N LEU A 25 -16.54 9.86 -14.84
CA LEU A 25 -15.13 9.54 -14.67
C LEU A 25 -14.85 8.02 -14.71
N ARG A 26 -13.83 7.63 -15.47
CA ARG A 26 -13.27 6.27 -15.49
C ARG A 26 -12.21 6.15 -14.41
N ILE A 27 -12.24 5.07 -13.63
CA ILE A 27 -11.22 4.76 -12.61
C ILE A 27 -10.63 3.38 -12.93
N ALA A 28 -9.30 3.29 -12.99
CA ALA A 28 -8.59 2.03 -13.11
C ALA A 28 -8.35 1.43 -11.72
N LEU A 29 -8.56 0.13 -11.56
CA LEU A 29 -8.15 -0.65 -10.40
C LEU A 29 -7.05 -1.61 -10.84
N GLU A 30 -5.90 -1.55 -10.19
CA GLU A 30 -4.73 -2.36 -10.50
C GLU A 30 -4.38 -3.23 -9.30
N VAL A 31 -4.50 -4.55 -9.46
CA VAL A 31 -4.15 -5.54 -8.44
C VAL A 31 -2.71 -6.01 -8.69
N GLN A 32 -1.79 -5.39 -7.97
CA GLN A 32 -0.38 -5.61 -8.21
C GLN A 32 0.12 -6.89 -7.51
N HIS A 33 0.23 -7.98 -8.29
CA HIS A 33 0.83 -9.24 -7.81
C HIS A 33 2.35 -9.27 -7.95
N THR A 34 2.88 -8.82 -9.09
CA THR A 34 4.32 -8.90 -9.39
C THR A 34 5.11 -7.76 -8.72
N PRO A 35 6.41 -7.94 -8.42
CA PRO A 35 7.23 -6.84 -7.92
C PRO A 35 7.35 -5.72 -8.97
N LEU A 36 7.15 -4.47 -8.54
CA LEU A 36 7.55 -3.28 -9.28
C LEU A 36 8.57 -2.49 -8.46
N ASN A 37 9.56 -1.92 -9.14
CA ASN A 37 10.41 -0.88 -8.56
C ASN A 37 9.70 0.48 -8.63
N PHE A 38 10.30 1.52 -8.03
CA PHE A 38 9.72 2.87 -7.97
C PHE A 38 9.48 3.49 -9.34
N GLU A 39 10.39 3.30 -10.30
CA GLU A 39 10.28 3.85 -11.65
C GLU A 39 9.11 3.20 -12.41
N GLN A 40 8.96 1.88 -12.30
CA GLN A 40 7.92 1.13 -13.00
C GLN A 40 6.51 1.53 -12.53
N ILE A 41 6.28 1.64 -11.21
CA ILE A 41 4.98 2.05 -10.69
C ILE A 41 4.67 3.52 -10.99
N ASP A 42 5.68 4.41 -10.93
CA ASP A 42 5.52 5.82 -11.31
C ASP A 42 5.18 5.95 -12.80
N ARG A 43 5.92 5.27 -13.69
CA ARG A 43 5.65 5.25 -15.14
C ARG A 43 4.25 4.75 -15.46
N ARG A 44 3.83 3.63 -14.84
CA ARG A 44 2.47 3.09 -15.01
C ARG A 44 1.41 4.07 -14.53
N THR A 45 1.61 4.67 -13.35
CA THR A 45 0.66 5.64 -12.81
C THR A 45 0.55 6.88 -13.69
N ARG A 46 1.67 7.39 -14.21
CA ARG A 46 1.68 8.54 -15.15
C ARG A 46 0.97 8.22 -16.46
N ALA A 47 1.08 6.99 -16.96
CA ALA A 47 0.33 6.57 -18.15
C ALA A 47 -1.18 6.70 -17.93
N TYR A 48 -1.70 6.22 -16.80
CA TYR A 48 -3.11 6.40 -16.40
C TYR A 48 -3.49 7.88 -16.29
N MET A 49 -2.68 8.68 -15.60
CA MET A 49 -2.92 10.10 -15.43
C MET A 49 -2.95 10.86 -16.75
N SER A 50 -2.05 10.53 -17.70
CA SER A 50 -2.02 11.15 -19.03
C SER A 50 -3.24 10.82 -19.86
N ALA A 51 -3.88 9.67 -19.61
CA ALA A 51 -5.15 9.28 -20.22
C ALA A 51 -6.37 9.88 -19.50
N GLY A 52 -6.17 10.70 -18.46
CA GLY A 52 -7.26 11.26 -17.65
C GLY A 52 -8.00 10.22 -16.80
N VAL A 53 -7.38 9.07 -16.54
CA VAL A 53 -7.95 7.95 -15.77
C VAL A 53 -7.24 7.87 -14.43
N PRO A 54 -7.86 8.27 -13.31
CA PRO A 54 -7.29 8.01 -11.99
C PRO A 54 -7.19 6.52 -11.71
N VAL A 55 -6.06 6.08 -11.13
CA VAL A 55 -5.81 4.68 -10.77
C VAL A 55 -5.86 4.47 -9.26
N VAL A 56 -6.36 3.31 -8.84
CA VAL A 56 -6.27 2.77 -7.48
C VAL A 56 -5.37 1.54 -7.51
N TRP A 57 -4.30 1.54 -6.71
CA TRP A 57 -3.41 0.40 -6.55
C TRP A 57 -3.85 -0.47 -5.39
N LEU A 58 -3.92 -1.79 -5.63
CA LEU A 58 -4.30 -2.83 -4.67
C LEU A 58 -3.16 -3.82 -4.50
N GLY A 59 -2.86 -4.16 -3.25
CA GLY A 59 -1.98 -5.29 -2.92
C GLY A 59 -2.75 -6.58 -2.72
N LEU A 60 -2.05 -7.69 -2.82
CA LEU A 60 -2.55 -8.99 -2.35
C LEU A 60 -2.07 -9.22 -0.93
N ILE A 61 -3.00 -9.54 -0.03
CA ILE A 61 -2.69 -9.99 1.32
C ILE A 61 -3.05 -11.46 1.44
N LYS A 62 -2.05 -12.30 1.75
CA LYS A 62 -2.27 -13.75 1.81
C LYS A 62 -2.91 -14.14 3.14
N PRO A 63 -3.81 -15.15 3.17
CA PRO A 63 -4.40 -15.65 4.40
C PRO A 63 -3.38 -16.03 5.48
N GLU A 64 -2.22 -16.58 5.11
CA GLU A 64 -1.20 -16.98 6.09
C GLU A 64 -0.58 -15.77 6.81
N VAL A 65 -0.52 -14.62 6.13
CA VAL A 65 -0.04 -13.37 6.73
C VAL A 65 -1.06 -12.82 7.73
N LEU A 66 -2.36 -12.95 7.42
CA LEU A 66 -3.45 -12.55 8.32
C LEU A 66 -3.54 -13.47 9.54
N ALA A 67 -3.37 -14.79 9.35
CA ALA A 67 -3.44 -15.78 10.42
C ALA A 67 -2.34 -15.60 11.47
N GLY A 68 -1.17 -15.09 11.07
CA GLY A 68 -0.06 -14.77 11.97
C GLY A 68 -0.11 -13.37 12.58
N ALA A 69 -1.17 -12.59 12.34
CA ALA A 69 -1.27 -11.22 12.80
C ALA A 69 -1.76 -11.11 14.25
N GLU A 70 -1.29 -10.08 14.95
CA GLU A 70 -1.73 -9.73 16.30
C GLU A 70 -3.05 -8.95 16.22
N PRO A 71 -4.04 -9.18 17.11
CA PRO A 71 -5.25 -8.36 17.15
C PRO A 71 -4.94 -6.92 17.55
N LEU A 72 -5.65 -5.97 16.94
CA LEU A 72 -5.62 -4.54 17.23
C LEU A 72 -7.06 -4.02 17.37
N ALA A 73 -7.29 -2.95 18.12
CA ALA A 73 -8.59 -2.28 18.13
C ALA A 73 -8.98 -1.89 16.69
N GLY A 74 -10.04 -2.51 16.17
CA GLY A 74 -10.54 -2.28 14.81
C GLY A 74 -9.85 -3.08 13.69
N GLY A 75 -8.88 -3.96 13.98
CA GLY A 75 -8.19 -4.69 12.92
C GLY A 75 -7.08 -5.62 13.39
N LEU A 76 -6.06 -5.77 12.56
CA LEU A 76 -4.93 -6.66 12.78
C LEU A 76 -3.60 -5.91 12.59
N LYS A 77 -2.58 -6.35 13.30
CA LYS A 77 -1.21 -5.84 13.23
C LYS A 77 -0.27 -6.96 12.78
N ILE A 78 0.35 -6.75 11.63
CA ILE A 78 1.38 -7.63 11.08
C ILE A 78 2.74 -7.01 11.40
N THR A 79 3.48 -7.65 12.32
CA THR A 79 4.82 -7.22 12.69
C THR A 79 5.86 -7.71 11.68
N ARG A 80 6.97 -6.98 11.58
CA ARG A 80 8.08 -7.28 10.66
C ARG A 80 7.65 -7.43 9.19
N TYR A 81 6.60 -6.73 8.78
CA TYR A 81 6.10 -6.73 7.41
C TYR A 81 7.17 -6.18 6.45
N SER A 82 7.46 -6.95 5.40
CA SER A 82 8.47 -6.63 4.40
C SER A 82 7.85 -5.86 3.24
N VAL A 83 7.76 -4.54 3.39
CA VAL A 83 7.15 -3.64 2.40
C VAL A 83 7.97 -3.64 1.11
N ARG A 84 7.30 -3.90 -0.01
CA ARG A 84 7.88 -3.83 -1.36
C ARG A 84 8.01 -2.36 -1.81
N PRO A 85 8.95 -2.02 -2.71
CA PRO A 85 9.09 -0.65 -3.20
C PRO A 85 7.77 -0.05 -3.70
N TRP A 86 7.04 -0.79 -4.54
CA TRP A 86 5.76 -0.34 -5.06
C TRP A 86 4.70 -0.11 -3.98
N GLU A 87 4.65 -0.94 -2.93
CA GLU A 87 3.71 -0.76 -1.81
C GLU A 87 4.00 0.52 -1.05
N LYS A 88 5.29 0.81 -0.81
CA LYS A 88 5.73 2.06 -0.17
C LYS A 88 5.35 3.28 -1.01
N TRP A 89 5.50 3.19 -2.32
CA TRP A 89 5.11 4.23 -3.27
C TRP A 89 3.60 4.40 -3.33
N ALA A 90 2.85 3.31 -3.48
CA ALA A 90 1.40 3.29 -3.56
C ALA A 90 0.74 3.79 -2.28
N HIS A 91 1.30 3.46 -1.12
CA HIS A 91 0.88 4.03 0.17
C HIS A 91 1.03 5.55 0.22
N ALA A 92 2.14 6.09 -0.30
CA ALA A 92 2.32 7.54 -0.41
C ALA A 92 1.36 8.14 -1.46
N TYR A 93 1.09 7.43 -2.57
CA TYR A 93 0.11 7.80 -3.59
C TYR A 93 -1.33 7.83 -3.05
N GLY A 94 -1.68 6.88 -2.20
CA GLY A 94 -2.96 6.75 -1.51
C GLY A 94 -3.11 7.60 -0.25
N MET A 95 -2.29 8.65 -0.08
CA MET A 95 -2.36 9.59 1.05
C MET A 95 -2.16 8.93 2.43
N GLY A 96 -1.26 7.94 2.50
CA GLY A 96 -0.97 7.22 3.74
C GLY A 96 -1.79 5.94 3.94
N GLU A 97 -2.51 5.51 2.90
CA GLU A 97 -3.27 4.25 2.89
C GLU A 97 -2.85 3.40 1.68
N LEU A 98 -2.77 2.09 1.87
CA LEU A 98 -2.70 1.10 0.80
C LEU A 98 -3.75 0.03 1.05
N TRP A 99 -4.60 -0.23 0.05
CA TRP A 99 -5.64 -1.24 0.16
C TRP A 99 -5.12 -2.60 -0.32
N PHE A 100 -5.59 -3.64 0.34
CA PHE A 100 -5.28 -5.02 0.00
C PHE A 100 -6.57 -5.81 -0.25
N ILE A 101 -6.48 -6.83 -1.08
CA ILE A 101 -7.52 -7.84 -1.26
C ILE A 101 -6.97 -9.22 -0.87
N ASP A 102 -7.76 -9.99 -0.12
CA ASP A 102 -7.52 -11.42 0.07
C ASP A 102 -7.93 -12.15 -1.21
N PRO A 103 -6.99 -12.78 -1.95
CA PRO A 103 -7.31 -13.47 -3.20
C PRO A 103 -8.19 -14.70 -3.02
N VAL A 104 -8.31 -15.25 -1.80
CA VAL A 104 -9.12 -16.44 -1.52
C VAL A 104 -10.53 -16.04 -1.09
N GLY A 105 -10.64 -15.19 -0.06
CA GLY A 105 -11.94 -14.80 0.47
C GLY A 105 -12.58 -13.59 -0.23
N GLY A 106 -11.82 -12.84 -1.03
CA GLY A 106 -12.30 -11.65 -1.75
C GLY A 106 -12.57 -10.43 -0.87
N GLN A 107 -12.21 -10.47 0.42
CA GLN A 107 -12.38 -9.34 1.33
C GLN A 107 -11.26 -8.31 1.17
N PHE A 108 -11.61 -7.06 1.43
CA PHE A 108 -10.72 -5.92 1.37
C PHE A 108 -10.21 -5.56 2.76
N TRP A 109 -8.97 -5.08 2.80
CA TRP A 109 -8.29 -4.64 4.01
C TRP A 109 -7.66 -3.27 3.77
N ARG A 110 -7.97 -2.31 4.64
CA ARG A 110 -7.35 -0.98 4.61
C ARG A 110 -6.04 -1.01 5.37
N GLY A 111 -4.91 -0.83 4.69
CA GLY A 111 -3.58 -0.92 5.27
C GLY A 111 -2.92 0.43 5.53
N VAL A 112 -2.26 0.55 6.69
CA VAL A 112 -1.42 1.68 7.08
C VAL A 112 -0.05 1.18 7.54
N LEU A 113 1.02 1.79 7.02
CA LEU A 113 2.40 1.40 7.32
C LEU A 113 2.99 2.25 8.46
N HIS A 114 3.33 1.60 9.57
CA HIS A 114 4.01 2.19 10.71
C HIS A 114 5.48 1.77 10.79
N LYS A 115 6.31 2.59 11.46
CA LYS A 115 7.71 2.25 11.73
C LYS A 115 7.77 0.98 12.59
N HIS A 116 8.63 0.04 12.22
CA HIS A 116 9.04 -1.05 13.10
C HIS A 116 10.29 -0.62 13.87
N MET A 117 10.25 -0.70 15.19
CA MET A 117 11.37 -0.34 16.06
C MET A 117 12.16 -1.59 16.43
N ILE A 118 13.49 -1.51 16.38
CA ILE A 118 14.42 -2.56 16.77
C ILE A 118 15.15 -2.06 18.01
N GLU A 119 15.13 -2.86 19.06
CA GLU A 119 15.98 -2.69 20.23
C GLU A 119 17.39 -3.19 19.93
N VAL A 120 18.39 -2.37 20.24
CA VAL A 120 19.80 -2.71 20.12
C VAL A 120 20.33 -2.94 21.54
N PRO A 121 20.59 -4.20 21.95
CA PRO A 121 21.07 -4.50 23.30
C PRO A 121 22.37 -3.78 23.63
N SER A 122 22.56 -3.39 24.88
CA SER A 122 23.82 -2.86 25.37
C SER A 122 24.87 -3.96 25.49
N SER A 123 26.10 -3.67 25.08
CA SER A 123 27.28 -4.52 25.28
C SER A 123 28.44 -3.69 25.80
N SER A 124 29.19 -4.20 26.76
CA SER A 124 30.48 -3.64 27.17
C SER A 124 31.60 -4.66 27.06
N TRP A 125 32.81 -4.19 26.79
CA TRP A 125 34.03 -5.00 26.68
C TRP A 125 35.24 -4.17 27.07
N TYR A 126 36.31 -4.81 27.52
CA TYR A 126 37.57 -4.12 27.81
C TYR A 126 38.49 -4.15 26.59
N SER A 127 39.11 -3.02 26.28
CA SER A 127 40.14 -2.91 25.25
C SER A 127 41.46 -3.57 25.71
N SER A 128 42.42 -3.73 24.80
CA SER A 128 43.77 -4.25 25.13
C SER A 128 44.53 -3.39 26.15
N GLY A 129 44.12 -2.12 26.35
CA GLY A 129 44.65 -1.23 27.37
C GLY A 129 43.90 -1.26 28.71
N GLY A 130 42.88 -2.12 28.87
CA GLY A 130 42.07 -2.20 30.09
C GLY A 130 41.00 -1.11 30.23
N GLU A 131 40.79 -0.28 29.19
CA GLU A 131 39.67 0.67 29.15
C GLU A 131 38.37 -0.04 28.80
N GLU A 132 37.32 0.19 29.57
CA GLU A 132 35.97 -0.29 29.25
C GLU A 132 35.40 0.48 28.07
N GLN A 133 34.85 -0.25 27.11
CA GLN A 133 34.11 0.22 25.96
C GLN A 133 32.65 -0.21 26.11
N SER A 134 31.71 0.61 25.63
CA SER A 134 30.29 0.23 25.57
C SER A 134 29.65 0.64 24.24
N ALA A 135 28.68 -0.15 23.80
CA ALA A 135 27.87 0.11 22.62
C ALA A 135 26.43 -0.41 22.83
N GLY A 136 25.47 0.09 22.06
CA GLY A 136 24.06 -0.34 22.13
C GLY A 136 23.25 0.39 23.20
N GLY A 137 22.16 -0.21 23.68
CA GLY A 137 21.25 0.39 24.67
C GLY A 137 20.24 1.40 24.10
N TYR A 138 19.90 1.31 22.81
CA TYR A 138 18.99 2.26 22.15
C TYR A 138 18.01 1.56 21.21
N THR A 139 16.95 2.28 20.82
CA THR A 139 16.01 1.81 19.78
C THR A 139 16.23 2.55 18.47
N ARG A 140 16.06 1.85 17.35
CA ARG A 140 16.12 2.45 16.02
C ARG A 140 15.02 1.94 15.11
N SER A 141 14.61 2.75 14.14
CA SER A 141 13.68 2.27 13.12
C SER A 141 14.36 1.29 12.17
N SER A 142 13.70 0.17 11.91
CA SER A 142 14.13 -0.79 10.90
C SER A 142 14.14 -0.16 9.51
N LYS A 143 15.20 -0.40 8.73
CA LYS A 143 15.24 -0.06 7.30
C LYS A 143 14.51 -1.10 6.43
N ARG A 144 14.40 -2.33 6.92
CA ARG A 144 13.82 -3.48 6.19
C ARG A 144 12.34 -3.69 6.49
N TRP A 145 11.94 -3.47 7.73
CA TRP A 145 10.63 -3.86 8.22
C TRP A 145 9.75 -2.66 8.57
N ARG A 146 8.43 -2.86 8.45
CA ARG A 146 7.37 -2.00 8.96
C ARG A 146 6.40 -2.83 9.81
N ASN A 147 5.58 -2.15 10.60
CA ASN A 147 4.35 -2.75 11.12
C ASN A 147 3.25 -2.37 10.13
N LEU A 148 2.56 -3.35 9.57
CA LEU A 148 1.39 -3.12 8.74
C LEU A 148 0.16 -3.29 9.62
N HIS A 149 -0.61 -2.22 9.81
CA HIS A 149 -1.91 -2.28 10.46
C HIS A 149 -2.97 -2.38 9.37
N VAL A 150 -3.82 -3.40 9.44
CA VAL A 150 -4.93 -3.59 8.51
C VAL A 150 -6.26 -3.52 9.24
N GLU A 151 -7.18 -2.73 8.73
CA GLU A 151 -8.56 -2.63 9.19
C GLU A 151 -9.48 -3.40 8.24
N GLY A 152 -10.46 -4.12 8.79
CA GLY A 152 -11.33 -5.03 8.05
C GLY A 152 -11.61 -6.31 8.84
N PRO A 153 -12.01 -7.41 8.17
CA PRO A 153 -12.21 -7.53 6.72
C PRO A 153 -13.47 -6.79 6.25
N TYR A 154 -13.41 -6.12 5.11
CA TYR A 154 -14.58 -5.51 4.47
C TYR A 154 -15.06 -6.34 3.28
N PRO A 155 -16.36 -6.65 3.18
CA PRO A 155 -16.91 -7.23 1.95
C PRO A 155 -16.86 -6.19 0.82
N PRO A 156 -16.81 -6.60 -0.46
CA PRO A 156 -16.83 -5.68 -1.60
C PRO A 156 -18.00 -4.69 -1.57
N SER A 157 -19.16 -5.10 -1.06
CA SER A 157 -20.36 -4.26 -0.91
C SER A 157 -20.17 -3.07 0.04
N ALA A 158 -19.25 -3.17 1.01
CA ALA A 158 -18.92 -2.10 1.94
C ALA A 158 -17.89 -1.12 1.35
N ILE A 159 -17.33 -1.39 0.17
CA ILE A 159 -16.28 -0.58 -0.44
C ILE A 159 -16.84 0.36 -1.50
N GLY A 160 -16.45 1.62 -1.41
CA GLY A 160 -16.74 2.68 -2.38
C GLY A 160 -15.46 3.19 -3.03
N LEU A 161 -15.60 3.78 -4.22
CA LEU A 161 -14.53 4.54 -4.85
C LEU A 161 -14.67 6.01 -4.50
N LYS A 162 -13.54 6.65 -4.18
CA LYS A 162 -13.40 8.09 -4.02
C LYS A 162 -12.38 8.63 -5.00
N THR A 163 -12.55 9.88 -5.40
CA THR A 163 -11.56 10.64 -6.15
C THR A 163 -11.07 11.78 -5.30
N PHE A 164 -9.79 12.12 -5.44
CA PHE A 164 -9.20 13.23 -4.73
C PHE A 164 -8.12 13.88 -5.59
N THR A 165 -7.73 15.10 -5.22
CA THR A 165 -6.55 15.76 -5.79
C THR A 165 -5.43 15.65 -4.78
N ARG A 166 -4.21 15.39 -5.26
CA ARG A 166 -3.01 15.34 -4.44
C ARG A 166 -1.94 16.26 -5.01
N ASN A 167 -1.10 16.80 -4.12
CA ASN A 167 0.13 17.47 -4.51
C ASN A 167 1.23 16.43 -4.81
N THR A 168 2.24 16.85 -5.57
CA THR A 168 3.47 16.08 -5.71
C THR A 168 4.08 15.85 -4.34
N PHE A 169 4.56 14.64 -4.10
CA PHE A 169 5.25 14.28 -2.86
C PHE A 169 6.60 13.68 -3.23
N SER A 170 7.65 14.09 -2.53
CA SER A 170 8.99 13.53 -2.71
C SER A 170 9.51 13.01 -1.38
N SER A 171 10.16 11.87 -1.45
CA SER A 171 10.98 11.30 -0.38
C SER A 171 12.42 11.17 -0.85
N ARG A 172 13.30 10.66 0.02
CA ARG A 172 14.68 10.34 -0.38
C ARG A 172 14.75 9.31 -1.51
N ASP A 173 13.79 8.38 -1.58
CA ASP A 173 13.89 7.19 -2.44
C ASP A 173 13.06 7.31 -3.72
N PHE A 174 12.01 8.14 -3.73
CA PHE A 174 11.06 8.24 -4.84
C PHE A 174 10.24 9.54 -4.78
N THR A 175 9.65 9.89 -5.92
CA THR A 175 8.64 10.94 -6.07
C THR A 175 7.32 10.32 -6.52
N VAL A 176 6.22 10.91 -6.07
CA VAL A 176 4.85 10.56 -6.43
C VAL A 176 4.21 11.76 -7.12
N PRO A 177 3.59 11.62 -8.30
CA PRO A 177 3.04 12.73 -9.06
C PRO A 177 1.85 13.38 -8.34
N GLY A 178 1.71 14.70 -8.53
CA GLY A 178 0.50 15.44 -8.20
C GLY A 178 -0.54 15.37 -9.32
N GLY A 179 -1.80 15.63 -8.99
CA GLY A 179 -2.93 15.62 -9.92
C GLY A 179 -4.16 14.91 -9.36
N ARG A 180 -5.11 14.60 -10.25
CA ARG A 180 -6.31 13.83 -9.92
C ARG A 180 -5.95 12.37 -9.68
N ALA A 181 -6.39 11.82 -8.57
CA ALA A 181 -6.16 10.45 -8.13
C ALA A 181 -7.47 9.80 -7.64
N ALA A 182 -7.42 8.50 -7.39
CA ALA A 182 -8.53 7.73 -6.85
C ALA A 182 -8.04 6.83 -5.71
N GLY A 183 -8.98 6.40 -4.88
CA GLY A 183 -8.76 5.44 -3.82
C GLY A 183 -10.06 4.79 -3.38
N PHE A 184 -9.96 3.93 -2.38
CA PHE A 184 -11.13 3.33 -1.76
C PHE A 184 -11.58 4.11 -0.51
N MET A 185 -12.84 3.91 -0.16
CA MET A 185 -13.43 4.32 1.11
C MET A 185 -14.35 3.23 1.61
N VAL A 186 -14.46 3.11 2.93
CA VAL A 186 -15.54 2.34 3.56
C VAL A 186 -16.81 3.15 3.42
N ARG A 187 -17.88 2.53 2.90
CA ARG A 187 -19.21 3.15 2.84
C ARG A 187 -19.77 3.20 4.25
N ALA A 188 -20.45 4.29 4.60
CA ALA A 188 -21.26 4.31 5.80
C ALA A 188 -22.32 3.18 5.71
N PRO A 189 -22.68 2.55 6.85
CA PRO A 189 -23.83 1.66 6.89
C PRO A 189 -25.04 2.38 6.29
N LYS A 190 -25.78 1.73 5.39
CA LYS A 190 -27.09 2.26 5.02
C LYS A 190 -27.99 2.16 6.26
N PRO A 191 -28.69 3.24 6.65
CA PRO A 191 -29.70 3.17 7.70
C PRO A 191 -30.81 2.19 7.34
#